data_AF-A0AAJ6KJS3-F1
#
_entry.id   AF-A0AAJ6KJS3-F1
#
_cell.length_a   1.000
_cell.length_b   1.000
_cell.length_c   1.000
_cell.angle_alpha   90.00
_cell.angle_beta   90.00
_cell.angle_gamma   90.00
#
_symmetry.space_group_name_H-M   'P 1'
#
loop_
_entity.id
_entity.type
_entity.pdbx_description
1 polymer ?
#
loop_
_entity_poly.entity_id
_entity_poly.type
_entity_poly.pdbx_seq_one_letter_code
_entity_poly.pdbx_strand_id
1 'polypeptide(L)'
;MPQIYQAYLHPLAKLGSYVLVDSGLERKTLDLLEKMLWKFNKMKKPFEIIKPLIDLKQEGQGVRPDFILEAKGKRLIVETMGFQDEEYLEQKERMHELMRKLPGVVDLFAHDGSNDRELKAFVNQLA
;
A
#
# COMPACT_ATOMS: atom_id res chain seq x y z
N MET A 1 21.40 16.44 35.20
CA MET A 1 21.62 15.33 34.25
C MET A 1 20.57 15.43 33.15
N PRO A 2 20.91 15.27 31.87
CA PRO A 2 19.91 15.18 30.82
C PRO A 2 19.04 13.93 31.00
N GLN A 3 17.74 14.07 30.76
CA GLN A 3 16.75 13.00 30.93
C GLN A 3 15.89 12.91 29.67
N ILE A 4 15.71 11.70 29.13
CA ILE A 4 14.84 11.45 27.98
C ILE A 4 13.41 11.30 28.51
N TYR A 5 12.51 12.18 28.09
CA TYR A 5 11.10 12.18 28.53
C TYR A 5 10.21 11.30 27.65
N GLN A 6 10.57 11.16 26.37
CA GLN A 6 9.80 10.39 25.39
C GLN A 6 10.71 9.89 24.27
N ALA A 7 10.41 8.69 23.76
CA ALA A 7 11.05 8.11 22.59
C ALA A 7 9.98 7.68 21.58
N TYR A 8 10.30 7.79 20.30
CA TYR A 8 9.47 7.30 19.20
C TYR A 8 10.05 5.99 18.66
N LEU A 9 9.18 5.01 18.44
CA LEU A 9 9.54 3.72 17.84
C LEU A 9 8.52 3.40 16.75
N HIS A 10 8.99 3.07 15.55
CA HIS A 10 8.14 2.58 14.46
C HIS A 10 8.76 1.33 13.83
N PRO A 11 7.96 0.29 13.51
CA PRO A 11 8.47 -0.88 12.82
C PRO A 11 8.96 -0.57 11.40
N LEU A 12 10.20 -0.95 11.10
CA LEU A 12 10.71 -1.00 9.72
C LEU A 12 10.28 -2.29 9.04
N ALA A 13 10.06 -2.26 7.73
CA ALA A 13 9.76 -3.43 6.90
C ALA A 13 10.80 -4.56 6.99
N LYS A 14 12.08 -4.20 7.15
CA LYS A 14 13.22 -5.10 7.40
C LYS A 14 14.43 -4.28 7.81
N LEU A 15 15.44 -4.93 8.38
CA LEU A 15 16.69 -4.26 8.73
C LEU A 15 17.33 -3.64 7.47
N GLY A 16 17.68 -2.36 7.53
CA GLY A 16 18.24 -1.62 6.39
C GLY A 16 17.22 -1.09 5.38
N SER A 17 15.91 -1.33 5.58
CA SER A 17 14.85 -0.64 4.84
C SER A 17 14.46 0.66 5.54
N TYR A 18 14.12 1.69 4.76
CA TYR A 18 13.53 2.93 5.26
C TYR A 18 12.00 2.95 5.15
N VAL A 19 11.40 1.86 4.69
CA VAL A 19 9.93 1.76 4.58
C VAL A 19 9.36 1.36 5.93
N LEU A 20 8.47 2.21 6.45
CA LEU A 20 7.68 1.95 7.64
C LEU A 20 6.53 1.02 7.30
N VAL A 21 6.20 0.11 8.21
CA VAL A 21 5.00 -0.72 8.12
C VAL A 21 4.27 -0.72 9.45
N ASP A 22 2.94 -0.74 9.39
CA ASP A 22 2.07 -0.66 10.55
C ASP A 22 1.63 -2.05 11.04
N SER A 23 1.76 -3.09 10.19
CA SER A 23 1.41 -4.46 10.56
C SER A 23 2.30 -5.54 9.93
N GLY A 24 2.22 -6.76 10.47
CA GLY A 24 2.87 -7.93 9.88
C GLY A 24 2.24 -8.36 8.55
N LEU A 25 0.96 -8.07 8.32
CA LEU A 25 0.29 -8.33 7.05
C LEU A 25 0.79 -7.36 5.98
N GLU A 26 0.88 -6.08 6.33
CA GLU A 26 1.40 -5.05 5.44
C GLU A 26 2.84 -5.37 5.01
N ARG A 27 3.66 -5.89 5.94
CA ARG A 27 5.01 -6.40 5.63
C ARG A 27 4.99 -7.52 4.58
N LYS A 28 4.05 -8.47 4.68
CA LYS A 28 3.89 -9.54 3.69
C LYS A 28 3.45 -9.00 2.32
N THR A 29 2.52 -8.04 2.32
CA THR A 29 2.10 -7.33 1.09
C THR A 29 3.31 -6.65 0.45
N LEU A 30 4.10 -5.88 1.21
CA LEU A 30 5.30 -5.22 0.71
C LEU A 30 6.33 -6.21 0.15
N ASP A 31 6.59 -7.31 0.84
CA ASP A 31 7.52 -8.35 0.36
C ASP A 31 7.07 -8.95 -0.99
N LEU A 32 5.76 -9.10 -1.20
CA LEU A 32 5.20 -9.55 -2.48
C LEU A 32 5.38 -8.49 -3.57
N LEU A 33 5.06 -7.23 -3.27
CA LEU A 33 5.19 -6.11 -4.18
C LEU A 33 6.66 -5.89 -4.61
N GLU A 34 7.61 -5.98 -3.67
CA GLU A 34 9.03 -5.93 -3.98
C GLU A 34 9.43 -7.04 -4.96
N LYS A 35 9.04 -8.31 -4.70
CA LYS A 35 9.34 -9.42 -5.62
C LYS A 35 8.79 -9.16 -7.02
N MET A 36 7.61 -8.56 -7.12
CA MET A 36 7.01 -8.16 -8.39
C MET A 36 7.81 -7.06 -9.07
N LEU A 37 8.22 -6.01 -8.34
CA LEU A 37 9.06 -4.93 -8.83
C LEU A 37 10.37 -5.47 -9.44
N TRP A 38 11.04 -6.37 -8.72
CA TRP A 38 12.26 -7.02 -9.22
C TRP A 38 12.03 -7.78 -10.54
N LYS A 39 10.91 -8.50 -10.67
CA LYS A 39 10.55 -9.20 -11.91
C LYS A 39 10.25 -8.23 -13.06
N PHE A 40 9.48 -7.18 -12.78
CA PHE A 40 9.05 -6.19 -13.77
C PHE A 40 10.21 -5.33 -14.26
N ASN A 41 11.17 -4.99 -13.40
CA ASN A 41 12.43 -4.34 -13.78
C ASN A 41 13.22 -5.18 -14.78
N LYS A 42 13.32 -6.51 -14.56
CA LYS A 42 13.97 -7.43 -15.53
C LYS A 42 13.25 -7.47 -16.88
N MET A 43 11.93 -7.28 -16.89
CA MET A 43 11.10 -7.22 -18.10
C MET A 43 11.09 -5.83 -18.75
N LYS A 44 11.88 -4.86 -18.26
CA LYS A 44 11.90 -3.46 -18.72
C LYS A 44 10.52 -2.78 -18.62
N LYS A 45 9.74 -3.14 -17.60
CA LYS A 45 8.42 -2.59 -17.29
C LYS A 45 8.37 -2.11 -15.82
N PRO A 46 9.25 -1.18 -15.40
CA PRO A 46 9.33 -0.78 -14.00
C PRO A 46 8.02 -0.13 -13.52
N PHE A 47 7.77 -0.22 -12.22
CA PHE A 47 6.77 0.55 -11.51
C PHE A 47 7.39 1.05 -10.20
N GLU A 48 6.76 2.03 -9.56
CA GLU A 48 7.18 2.56 -8.26
C GLU A 48 6.25 2.04 -7.17
N ILE A 49 6.79 1.79 -5.97
CA ILE A 49 6.01 1.47 -4.77
C ILE A 49 6.08 2.68 -3.86
N ILE A 50 4.93 3.29 -3.57
CA ILE A 50 4.81 4.45 -2.70
C ILE A 50 4.02 4.02 -1.46
N LYS A 51 4.60 4.25 -0.27
CA LYS A 51 3.92 4.11 1.03
C LYS A 51 3.59 5.50 1.57
N PRO A 52 2.34 5.98 1.46
CA PRO A 52 1.95 7.25 2.08
C PRO A 52 2.17 7.21 3.59
N LEU A 53 3.00 8.11 4.10
CA LEU A 53 3.23 8.30 5.55
C LEU A 53 2.33 9.38 6.15
N ILE A 54 1.72 10.19 5.29
CA ILE A 54 0.78 11.26 5.64
C ILE A 54 -0.49 11.06 4.82
N ASP A 55 -1.60 11.56 5.36
CA ASP A 55 -2.90 11.47 4.70
C ASP A 55 -2.89 12.31 3.42
N LEU A 56 -3.32 11.69 2.32
CA LEU A 56 -3.62 12.35 1.07
C LEU A 56 -5.01 12.98 1.18
N LYS A 57 -5.21 14.17 0.62
CA LYS A 57 -6.52 14.84 0.67
C LYS A 57 -7.35 14.48 -0.55
N GLN A 58 -8.57 14.01 -0.32
CA GLN A 58 -9.58 13.83 -1.35
C GLN A 58 -10.94 14.32 -0.83
N GLU A 59 -11.60 15.20 -1.58
CA GLU A 59 -12.92 15.77 -1.20
C GLU A 59 -12.94 16.34 0.24
N GLY A 60 -11.83 16.93 0.68
CA GLY A 60 -11.69 17.51 2.03
C GLY A 60 -11.44 16.48 3.15
N GLN A 61 -11.44 15.19 2.83
CA GLN A 61 -11.15 14.10 3.77
C GLN A 61 -9.73 13.59 3.58
N GLY A 62 -9.10 13.16 4.68
CA GLY A 62 -7.81 12.47 4.65
C GLY A 62 -8.00 11.00 4.32
N VAL A 63 -7.29 10.51 3.30
CA VAL A 63 -7.20 9.09 2.96
C VAL A 63 -5.74 8.67 2.96
N ARG A 64 -5.44 7.51 3.54
CA ARG A 64 -4.08 6.99 3.59
C ARG A 64 -4.05 5.54 3.13
N PRO A 65 -3.81 5.31 1.83
CA PRO A 65 -3.61 3.98 1.32
C PRO A 65 -2.42 3.28 1.99
N ASP A 66 -2.47 1.96 2.07
CA ASP A 66 -1.32 1.15 2.46
C ASP A 66 -0.23 1.25 1.40
N PHE A 67 -0.51 0.94 0.14
CA PHE A 67 0.46 1.10 -0.94
C PHE A 67 -0.17 1.71 -2.19
N ILE A 68 0.62 2.50 -2.91
CA ILE A 68 0.30 2.97 -4.25
C ILE A 68 1.38 2.45 -5.19
N LEU A 69 0.97 1.71 -6.21
CA LEU A 69 1.83 1.31 -7.29
C LEU A 69 1.66 2.28 -8.45
N GLU A 70 2.75 2.86 -8.95
CA GLU A 70 2.69 3.83 -10.05
C GLU A 70 3.49 3.34 -11.26
N ALA A 71 2.85 3.30 -12.43
CA ALA A 71 3.53 3.04 -13.69
C ALA A 71 2.86 3.82 -14.82
N LYS A 72 3.66 4.50 -15.65
CA LYS A 72 3.18 5.22 -16.85
C LYS A 72 2.01 6.19 -16.56
N GLY A 73 2.06 6.88 -15.41
CA GLY A 73 1.02 7.82 -14.98
C GLY A 73 -0.28 7.18 -14.49
N LYS A 74 -0.34 5.84 -14.39
CA LYS A 74 -1.44 5.09 -13.79
C LYS A 74 -1.05 4.64 -12.40
N ARG A 75 -2.01 4.65 -11.48
CA ARG A 75 -1.84 4.25 -10.08
C ARG A 75 -2.79 3.11 -9.73
N LEU A 76 -2.27 2.07 -9.09
CA LEU A 76 -3.06 1.03 -8.44
C LEU A 76 -2.89 1.18 -6.94
N ILE A 77 -3.99 1.31 -6.20
CA ILE A 77 -3.95 1.23 -4.75
C ILE A 77 -3.95 -0.24 -4.33
N VAL A 78 -3.14 -0.59 -3.34
CA VAL A 78 -3.14 -1.91 -2.72
C VAL A 78 -3.36 -1.74 -1.23
N GLU A 79 -4.54 -2.14 -0.75
CA GLU A 79 -4.93 -2.14 0.66
C GLU A 79 -4.68 -3.51 1.26
N THR A 80 -4.03 -3.59 2.42
CA THR A 80 -3.86 -4.85 3.12
C THR A 80 -5.08 -5.13 4.00
N MET A 81 -5.70 -6.29 3.81
CA MET A 81 -6.87 -6.72 4.57
C MET A 81 -6.45 -7.56 5.77
N GLY A 82 -7.08 -7.31 6.92
CA GLY A 82 -6.96 -8.16 8.11
C GLY A 82 -7.86 -9.40 8.03
N PHE A 83 -7.52 -10.45 8.78
CA PHE A 83 -8.29 -11.71 8.85
C PHE A 83 -9.68 -11.57 9.51
N GLN A 84 -10.11 -10.38 9.95
CA GLN A 84 -11.36 -10.17 10.73
C GLN A 84 -12.15 -8.90 10.37
N ASP A 85 -11.96 -8.32 9.18
CA ASP A 85 -12.58 -7.04 8.80
C ASP A 85 -14.07 -7.11 8.38
N GLU A 86 -14.78 -8.22 8.63
CA GLU A 86 -16.22 -8.31 8.31
C GLU A 86 -17.08 -7.32 9.13
N GLU A 87 -16.61 -6.86 10.30
CA GLU A 87 -17.38 -5.97 11.17
C GLU A 87 -17.28 -4.46 10.84
N TYR A 88 -16.54 -4.03 9.81
CA TYR A 88 -16.40 -2.58 9.49
C TYR A 88 -16.46 -2.25 7.98
N LEU A 89 -17.48 -2.76 7.28
CA LEU A 89 -17.63 -2.59 5.84
C LEU A 89 -17.94 -1.12 5.42
N GLU A 90 -18.88 -0.44 6.07
CA GLU A 90 -19.37 0.86 5.56
C GLU A 90 -18.34 2.01 5.62
N GLN A 91 -17.49 2.05 6.64
CA GLN A 91 -16.45 3.08 6.74
C GLN A 91 -15.33 2.78 5.75
N LYS A 92 -14.95 1.50 5.61
CA LYS A 92 -13.88 1.06 4.72
C LYS A 92 -14.27 1.23 3.25
N GLU A 93 -15.50 0.91 2.88
CA GLU A 93 -16.03 1.15 1.53
C GLU A 93 -16.01 2.63 1.17
N ARG A 94 -16.48 3.52 2.07
CA ARG A 94 -16.39 4.98 1.86
C ARG A 94 -14.96 5.45 1.66
N MET A 95 -14.01 4.95 2.45
CA MET A 95 -12.60 5.29 2.28
C MET A 95 -12.04 4.75 0.96
N HIS A 96 -12.36 3.51 0.57
CA HIS A 96 -11.95 2.94 -0.71
C HIS A 96 -12.53 3.72 -1.90
N GLU A 97 -13.77 4.20 -1.82
CA GLU A 97 -14.36 5.06 -2.84
C GLU A 97 -13.61 6.37 -2.99
N LEU A 98 -13.25 7.03 -1.88
CA LEU A 98 -12.43 8.24 -1.91
C LEU A 98 -11.03 7.96 -2.48
N MET A 99 -10.41 6.87 -2.06
CA MET A 99 -9.10 6.43 -2.56
C MET A 99 -9.11 6.20 -4.08
N ARG A 100 -10.16 5.58 -4.63
CA ARG A 100 -10.32 5.40 -6.08
C ARG A 100 -10.42 6.70 -6.86
N LYS A 101 -10.85 7.79 -6.22
CA LYS A 101 -10.94 9.12 -6.84
C LYS A 101 -9.62 9.91 -6.79
N LEU A 102 -8.57 9.38 -6.15
CA LEU A 102 -7.27 10.05 -6.14
C LEU A 102 -6.70 10.18 -7.56
N PRO A 103 -5.95 11.26 -7.88
CA PRO A 103 -5.44 11.49 -9.22
C PRO A 103 -4.58 10.33 -9.75
N GLY A 104 -4.91 9.87 -10.97
CA GLY A 104 -4.20 8.81 -11.67
C GLY A 104 -4.56 7.39 -11.21
N VAL A 105 -5.39 7.22 -10.17
CA VAL A 105 -5.82 5.90 -9.70
C VAL A 105 -6.74 5.26 -10.73
N VAL A 106 -6.36 4.06 -11.18
CA VAL A 106 -7.15 3.26 -12.11
C VAL A 106 -7.98 2.21 -11.39
N ASP A 107 -7.52 1.72 -10.23
CA ASP A 107 -8.27 0.83 -9.36
C ASP A 107 -7.65 0.73 -7.95
N LEU A 108 -8.33 0.00 -7.08
CA LEU A 108 -7.92 -0.39 -5.75
C LEU A 108 -8.07 -1.91 -5.58
N PHE A 109 -7.00 -2.55 -5.12
CA PHE A 109 -6.95 -3.97 -4.84
C PHE A 109 -6.83 -4.24 -3.34
N ALA A 110 -7.75 -5.04 -2.80
CA ALA A 110 -7.73 -5.48 -1.40
C ALA A 110 -6.96 -6.79 -1.28
N HIS A 111 -5.77 -6.78 -0.70
CA HIS A 111 -4.86 -7.93 -0.57
C HIS A 111 -4.99 -8.57 0.82
N ASP A 112 -5.42 -9.83 0.88
CA ASP A 112 -5.62 -10.58 2.14
C ASP A 112 -4.56 -11.68 2.37
N GLY A 113 -3.59 -11.81 1.46
CA GLY A 113 -2.56 -12.85 1.46
C GLY A 113 -3.00 -14.22 0.94
N SER A 114 -4.27 -14.39 0.59
CA SER A 114 -4.79 -15.54 -0.17
C SER A 114 -4.87 -15.26 -1.67
N ASN A 115 -4.95 -13.97 -2.04
CA ASN A 115 -5.20 -13.50 -3.41
C ASN A 115 -3.95 -12.93 -4.14
N ASP A 116 -2.78 -13.49 -3.83
CA ASP A 116 -1.49 -13.16 -4.46
C ASP A 116 -1.50 -13.20 -6.00
N ARG A 117 -2.27 -14.12 -6.59
CA ARG A 117 -2.27 -14.35 -8.05
C ARG A 117 -3.06 -13.27 -8.77
N GLU A 118 -4.16 -12.86 -8.17
CA GLU A 118 -5.06 -11.81 -8.61
C GLU A 118 -4.34 -10.46 -8.56
N LEU A 119 -3.64 -10.16 -7.46
CA LEU A 119 -2.82 -8.95 -7.36
C LEU A 119 -1.77 -8.89 -8.47
N LYS A 120 -1.08 -10.00 -8.74
CA LYS A 120 -0.13 -10.09 -9.87
C LYS A 120 -0.78 -9.82 -11.21
N ALA A 121 -1.99 -10.32 -11.43
CA ALA A 121 -2.74 -10.10 -12.66
C ALA A 121 -3.06 -8.61 -12.85
N PHE A 122 -3.51 -7.93 -11.80
CA PHE A 122 -3.78 -6.49 -11.82
C PHE A 122 -2.53 -5.67 -12.12
N VAL A 123 -1.40 -5.94 -11.46
CA VAL A 123 -0.17 -5.18 -11.70
C VAL A 123 0.38 -5.37 -13.12
N ASN A 124 0.17 -6.54 -13.74
CA ASN A 124 0.51 -6.74 -15.16
C ASN A 124 -0.28 -5.81 -16.10
N GLN A 125 -1.48 -5.36 -15.72
CA GLN A 125 -2.27 -4.40 -16.51
C GLN A 125 -1.77 -2.96 -16.36
N LEU A 126 -1.04 -2.66 -15.28
CA LEU A 126 -0.47 -1.34 -15.02
C LEU A 126 0.76 -1.05 -15.92
N ALA A 127 1.55 -2.08 -16.28
CA ALA A 127 2.89 -1.93 -16.88
C ALA A 127 3.04 -2.37 -18.35
#